data_AF-A0A3N4JAQ2-F1
#
_entry.id   AF-A0A3N4JAQ2-F1
#
_cell.length_a   1.000
_cell.length_b   1.000
_cell.length_c   1.000
_cell.angle_alpha   90.00
_cell.angle_beta   90.00
_cell.angle_gamma   90.00
#
_symmetry.space_group_name_H-M   'P 1'
#
loop_
_entity.id
_entity.type
_entity.pdbx_description
1 polymer ?
#
loop_
_entity_poly.entity_id
_entity_poly.type
_entity_poly.pdbx_seq_one_letter_code
_entity_poly.pdbx_strand_id
1 'polypeptide(L)'
;MAILSKSEHRSLFVELLGWFENKDRLFIAMEYFEQGDLRKHLDKPLGEEVVQKITKQVLNGLQVMHGNNIAHRCIKPEDIFVVSMSPVWVKLGDFGISKHVHGDTALRSQVYTECYAAPEVLDLDPNGESSVYTNAVDIWALGCVVYELLTAEKLFGSLIQIMGYCYMETFPEQKLGRVTTPTSDAVKSFIRHLVVLNSNGRPSAAEAADDIWLEYVRDYPEPSRFNVPLAEIHEPRGDQS
;
A
#
# COMPACT_ATOMS: atom_id res chain seq x y z
N MET A 1 10.04 12.66 -1.22
CA MET A 1 11.18 11.74 -1.04
C MET A 1 12.08 12.12 0.13
N ALA A 2 12.63 13.34 0.21
CA ALA A 2 13.59 13.72 1.28
C ALA A 2 13.09 13.58 2.74
N ILE A 3 11.78 13.68 2.98
CA ILE A 3 11.19 13.48 4.32
C ILE A 3 11.09 11.98 4.68
N LEU A 4 10.82 11.12 3.69
CA LEU A 4 10.70 9.67 3.87
C LEU A 4 12.07 8.99 3.97
N SER A 5 13.13 9.65 3.49
CA SER A 5 14.52 9.17 3.56
C SER A 5 15.23 9.52 4.88
N LYS A 6 14.51 10.02 5.88
CA LYS A 6 15.10 10.23 7.22
C LYS A 6 15.38 8.88 7.90
N SER A 7 16.47 8.82 8.67
CA SER A 7 16.90 7.59 9.37
C SER A 7 15.83 7.00 10.28
N GLU A 8 14.98 7.85 10.87
CA GLU A 8 13.86 7.48 11.76
C GLU A 8 12.73 6.72 11.05
N HIS A 9 12.71 6.70 9.72
CA HIS A 9 11.69 6.00 8.93
C HIS A 9 12.26 4.93 8.00
N ARG A 10 13.57 4.66 8.13
CA ARG A 10 14.29 3.69 7.29
C ARG A 10 13.72 2.29 7.40
N SER A 11 13.09 1.95 8.52
CA SER A 11 12.47 0.66 8.75
C SER A 11 11.11 0.49 8.06
N LEU A 12 10.46 1.61 7.68
CA LEU A 12 9.12 1.66 7.10
C LEU A 12 9.13 1.83 5.57
N PHE A 13 10.14 2.51 5.03
CA PHE A 13 10.20 2.85 3.61
C PHE A 13 11.40 2.25 2.91
N VAL A 14 11.21 1.92 1.62
CA VAL A 14 12.29 1.50 0.71
C VAL A 14 13.28 2.64 0.54
N GLU A 15 14.55 2.32 0.77
CA GLU A 15 15.64 3.28 0.68
C GLU A 15 16.09 3.51 -0.76
N LEU A 16 16.13 4.78 -1.17
CA LEU A 16 16.72 5.22 -2.43
C LEU A 16 18.24 5.32 -2.26
N LEU A 17 18.99 4.50 -3.01
CA LEU A 17 20.45 4.50 -3.00
C LEU A 17 21.05 5.49 -4.00
N GLY A 18 20.30 5.86 -5.03
CA GLY A 18 20.72 6.82 -6.02
C GLY A 18 19.83 6.78 -7.26
N TRP A 19 20.11 7.66 -8.20
CA TRP A 19 19.45 7.68 -9.50
C TRP A 19 20.45 8.11 -10.57
N PHE A 20 20.20 7.69 -11.79
CA PHE A 20 20.96 8.07 -12.97
C PHE A 20 19.97 8.32 -14.11
N GLU A 21 20.17 9.39 -14.87
CA GLU A 21 19.32 9.73 -15.99
C GLU A 21 20.16 9.79 -17.28
N ASN A 22 19.61 9.26 -18.35
CA ASN A 22 20.09 9.53 -19.71
C ASN A 22 18.94 10.12 -20.55
N LYS A 23 19.22 10.47 -21.81
CA LYS A 23 18.31 11.24 -22.68
C LYS A 23 16.85 10.76 -22.70
N ASP A 24 16.59 9.46 -22.52
CA ASP A 24 15.25 8.89 -22.63
C ASP A 24 14.85 8.03 -21.41
N ARG A 25 15.70 7.89 -20.39
CA ARG A 25 15.47 6.94 -19.29
C ARG A 25 16.00 7.44 -17.94
N LEU A 26 15.15 7.33 -16.93
CA LEU A 26 15.50 7.43 -15.52
C LEU A 26 15.75 6.04 -14.94
N PHE A 27 16.91 5.85 -14.31
CA PHE A 27 17.30 4.66 -13.57
C PHE A 27 17.31 5.02 -12.09
N ILE A 28 16.63 4.21 -11.28
CA ILE A 28 16.50 4.40 -9.83
C ILE A 28 17.14 3.18 -9.16
N ALA A 29 18.17 3.41 -8.35
CA ALA A 29 18.79 2.38 -7.51
C ALA A 29 18.17 2.44 -6.11
N MET A 30 17.66 1.32 -5.63
CA MET A 30 17.03 1.19 -4.31
C MET A 30 17.59 -0.03 -3.56
N GLU A 31 17.34 -0.12 -2.26
CA GLU A 31 17.74 -1.30 -1.48
C GLU A 31 17.15 -2.59 -2.08
N TYR A 32 17.91 -3.68 -2.00
CA TYR A 32 17.51 -4.97 -2.57
C TYR A 32 16.73 -5.81 -1.55
N PHE A 33 15.62 -6.39 -1.99
CA PHE A 33 14.77 -7.29 -1.21
C PHE A 33 14.83 -8.71 -1.80
N GLU A 34 15.55 -9.61 -1.15
CA GLU A 34 15.68 -11.01 -1.59
C GLU A 34 14.33 -11.74 -1.68
N GLN A 35 13.41 -11.44 -0.75
CA GLN A 35 12.05 -12.00 -0.74
C GLN A 35 11.12 -11.31 -1.75
N GLY A 36 11.57 -10.25 -2.44
CA GLY A 36 10.75 -9.43 -3.33
C GLY A 36 9.61 -8.69 -2.61
N ASP A 37 8.51 -8.50 -3.30
CA ASP A 37 7.29 -7.83 -2.85
C ASP A 37 6.17 -8.82 -2.47
N LEU A 38 5.10 -8.35 -1.81
CA LEU A 38 4.01 -9.21 -1.36
C LEU A 38 3.29 -9.93 -2.48
N ARG A 39 3.29 -9.43 -3.73
CA ARG A 39 2.66 -10.13 -4.85
C ARG A 39 3.25 -11.51 -5.07
N LYS A 40 4.56 -11.68 -4.81
CA LYS A 40 5.26 -12.97 -4.91
C LYS A 40 4.87 -13.97 -3.81
N HIS A 41 4.15 -13.53 -2.78
CA HIS A 41 3.72 -14.36 -1.65
C HIS A 41 2.21 -14.66 -1.67
N LEU A 42 1.51 -14.28 -2.75
CA LEU A 42 0.05 -14.39 -2.90
C LEU A 42 -0.41 -15.63 -3.71
N ASP A 43 0.44 -16.65 -3.86
CA ASP A 43 0.02 -17.94 -4.45
C ASP A 43 -1.01 -18.68 -3.57
N LYS A 44 -1.04 -18.34 -2.28
CA LYS A 44 -1.98 -18.88 -1.29
C LYS A 44 -2.30 -17.82 -0.23
N PRO A 45 -3.43 -17.94 0.46
CA PRO A 45 -3.73 -17.08 1.61
C PRO A 45 -2.62 -17.09 2.65
N LEU A 46 -2.32 -15.90 3.18
CA LEU A 46 -1.44 -15.73 4.33
C LEU A 46 -2.24 -15.92 5.64
N GLY A 47 -1.54 -16.35 6.69
CA GLY A 47 -2.14 -16.49 8.01
C GLY A 47 -2.54 -15.13 8.60
N GLU A 48 -3.65 -15.09 9.34
CA GLU A 48 -4.21 -13.88 9.93
C GLU A 48 -3.18 -13.04 10.71
N GLU A 49 -2.39 -13.68 11.57
CA GLU A 49 -1.35 -13.01 12.37
C GLU A 49 -0.28 -12.34 11.48
N VAL A 50 0.07 -12.94 10.35
CA VAL A 50 1.02 -12.38 9.38
C VAL A 50 0.39 -11.15 8.71
N VAL A 51 -0.87 -11.25 8.28
CA VAL A 51 -1.57 -10.13 7.64
C VAL A 51 -1.77 -8.97 8.61
N GLN A 52 -2.10 -9.23 9.87
CA GLN A 52 -2.21 -8.21 10.91
C GLN A 52 -0.89 -7.44 11.09
N LYS A 53 0.25 -8.15 11.16
CA LYS A 53 1.58 -7.52 11.27
C LYS A 53 1.95 -6.68 10.04
N ILE A 54 1.65 -7.17 8.85
CA ILE A 54 1.85 -6.43 7.59
C ILE A 54 0.98 -5.17 7.61
N THR A 55 -0.31 -5.31 7.94
CA THR A 55 -1.28 -4.21 7.96
C THR A 55 -0.83 -3.10 8.91
N LYS A 56 -0.41 -3.46 10.13
CA LYS A 56 0.09 -2.50 11.11
C LYS A 56 1.33 -1.74 10.60
N GLN A 57 2.30 -2.45 10.00
CA GLN A 57 3.50 -1.82 9.42
C GLN A 57 3.16 -0.87 8.26
N VAL A 58 2.23 -1.26 7.39
CA VAL A 58 1.74 -0.39 6.30
C VAL A 58 1.03 0.84 6.87
N LEU A 59 0.15 0.69 7.86
CA LEU A 59 -0.53 1.80 8.51
C LEU A 59 0.44 2.76 9.20
N ASN A 60 1.50 2.25 9.85
CA ASN A 60 2.54 3.08 10.43
C ASN A 60 3.26 3.92 9.36
N GLY A 61 3.57 3.31 8.21
CA GLY A 61 4.13 4.04 7.05
C GLY A 61 3.16 5.08 6.50
N LEU A 62 1.89 4.73 6.32
CA LEU A 62 0.84 5.65 5.86
C LEU A 62 0.62 6.80 6.85
N GLN A 63 0.66 6.56 8.16
CA GLN A 63 0.54 7.61 9.17
C GLN A 63 1.66 8.66 9.02
N VAL A 64 2.90 8.22 8.78
CA VAL A 64 4.03 9.12 8.52
C VAL A 64 3.80 9.91 7.22
N MET A 65 3.38 9.25 6.14
CA MET A 65 3.13 9.92 4.86
C MET A 65 1.99 10.93 4.98
N HIS A 66 0.84 10.50 5.49
CA HIS A 66 -0.39 11.29 5.63
C HIS A 66 -0.19 12.48 6.57
N GLY A 67 0.57 12.30 7.66
CA GLY A 67 0.95 13.39 8.57
C GLY A 67 1.84 14.46 7.94
N ASN A 68 2.51 14.13 6.83
CA ASN A 68 3.29 15.06 6.01
C ASN A 68 2.52 15.54 4.76
N ASN A 69 1.20 15.32 4.69
CA ASN A 69 0.35 15.62 3.53
C ASN A 69 0.81 14.92 2.23
N ILE A 70 1.40 13.73 2.37
CA ILE A 70 1.82 12.89 1.25
C ILE A 70 0.90 11.68 1.21
N ALA A 71 0.26 11.46 0.07
CA ALA A 71 -0.45 10.23 -0.23
C ALA A 71 0.40 9.32 -1.12
N HIS A 72 0.27 8.00 -0.94
CA HIS A 72 0.94 7.04 -1.79
C HIS A 72 0.25 6.87 -3.15
N ARG A 73 -1.09 6.87 -3.16
CA ARG A 73 -2.00 6.82 -4.33
C ARG A 73 -1.96 5.53 -5.16
N CYS A 74 -1.17 4.54 -4.74
CA CYS A 74 -0.92 3.35 -5.55
C CYS A 74 -0.88 2.04 -4.77
N ILE A 75 -1.12 2.06 -3.45
CA ILE A 75 -0.96 0.89 -2.57
C ILE A 75 -1.56 -0.38 -3.20
N LYS A 76 -0.69 -1.37 -3.37
CA LYS A 76 -0.97 -2.70 -3.91
C LYS A 76 0.12 -3.67 -3.41
N PRO A 77 -0.06 -4.99 -3.53
CA PRO A 77 0.94 -5.94 -3.04
C PRO A 77 2.35 -5.73 -3.61
N GLU A 78 2.47 -5.26 -4.85
CA GLU A 78 3.74 -4.97 -5.52
C GLU A 78 4.51 -3.79 -4.91
N ASP A 79 3.81 -2.88 -4.22
CA ASP A 79 4.41 -1.69 -3.58
C ASP A 79 4.88 -1.98 -2.14
N ILE A 80 4.61 -3.19 -1.63
CA ILE A 80 4.95 -3.60 -0.26
C ILE A 80 6.05 -4.66 -0.33
N PHE A 81 7.28 -4.23 -0.06
CA PHE A 81 8.48 -5.07 -0.13
C PHE A 81 8.69 -5.89 1.13
N VAL A 82 9.02 -7.17 0.97
CA VAL A 82 9.20 -8.12 2.05
C VAL A 82 10.67 -8.13 2.48
N VAL A 83 10.91 -7.70 3.72
CA VAL A 83 12.23 -7.76 4.36
C VAL A 83 12.51 -9.17 4.88
N SER A 84 11.52 -9.76 5.52
CA SER A 84 11.57 -11.09 6.13
C SER A 84 10.14 -11.58 6.34
N MET A 85 9.92 -12.90 6.22
CA MET A 85 8.66 -13.55 6.58
C MET A 85 8.67 -14.15 8.00
N SER A 86 9.84 -14.21 8.65
CA SER A 86 9.96 -14.72 10.02
C SER A 86 11.17 -14.11 10.74
N PRO A 87 10.97 -13.13 11.65
CA PRO A 87 9.71 -12.41 11.89
C PRO A 87 9.29 -11.62 10.64
N VAL A 88 7.98 -11.38 10.50
CA VAL A 88 7.41 -10.65 9.37
C VAL A 88 7.80 -9.18 9.45
N TRP A 89 8.46 -8.69 8.40
CA TRP A 89 8.78 -7.28 8.25
C TRP A 89 8.62 -6.86 6.79
N VAL A 90 7.99 -5.70 6.57
CA VAL A 90 7.74 -5.14 5.24
C VAL A 90 8.11 -3.66 5.19
N LYS A 91 8.31 -3.15 3.98
CA LYS A 91 8.56 -1.74 3.70
C LYS A 91 7.68 -1.26 2.55
N LEU A 92 7.17 -0.04 2.65
CA LEU A 92 6.48 0.63 1.55
C LEU A 92 7.50 1.18 0.55
N GLY A 93 7.30 0.91 -0.73
CA GLY A 93 8.12 1.39 -1.84
C GLY A 93 7.28 1.98 -2.96
N ASP A 94 7.91 2.31 -4.08
CA ASP A 94 7.26 2.86 -5.29
C ASP A 94 6.39 4.11 -5.04
N PHE A 95 7.02 5.16 -4.49
CA PHE A 95 6.40 6.46 -4.28
C PHE A 95 6.23 7.25 -5.60
N GLY A 96 5.33 6.79 -6.46
CA GLY A 96 4.53 7.64 -7.34
C GLY A 96 5.24 8.64 -8.26
N ILE A 97 6.39 8.31 -8.86
CA ILE A 97 6.93 9.09 -10.01
C ILE A 97 6.22 8.70 -11.32
N SER A 98 5.48 7.59 -11.38
CA SER A 98 4.99 7.04 -12.65
C SER A 98 3.49 6.73 -12.68
N LYS A 99 2.64 7.75 -12.84
CA LYS A 99 1.27 7.54 -13.38
C LYS A 99 0.80 8.57 -14.42
N HIS A 100 1.67 9.47 -14.89
CA HIS A 100 1.39 10.28 -16.09
C HIS A 100 2.10 9.69 -17.32
N VAL A 101 1.81 8.43 -17.68
CA VAL A 101 2.31 7.86 -18.94
C VAL A 101 1.12 7.48 -19.81
N HIS A 102 0.71 8.43 -20.66
CA HIS A 102 -0.18 8.19 -21.78
C HIS A 102 0.54 7.30 -22.82
N GLY A 103 0.07 6.07 -23.02
CA GLY A 103 0.55 5.20 -24.11
C GLY A 103 -0.11 3.81 -24.11
N ASP A 104 -0.45 3.32 -25.30
CA ASP A 104 -1.32 2.15 -25.60
C ASP A 104 -0.93 0.78 -25.01
N THR A 105 0.21 0.65 -24.33
CA THR A 105 0.53 -0.53 -23.49
C THR A 105 -0.15 -0.50 -22.13
N ALA A 106 -0.83 0.60 -21.79
CA ALA A 106 -1.48 0.85 -20.51
C ALA A 106 -2.65 -0.10 -20.20
N LEU A 107 -3.34 -0.67 -21.19
CA LEU A 107 -4.63 -1.35 -20.93
C LEU A 107 -4.54 -2.54 -19.96
N ARG A 108 -3.47 -3.34 -19.99
CA ARG A 108 -3.31 -4.43 -19.00
C ARG A 108 -2.90 -3.89 -17.63
N SER A 109 -1.86 -3.06 -17.54
CA SER A 109 -1.39 -2.49 -16.27
C SER A 109 -2.44 -1.61 -15.59
N GLN A 110 -3.25 -0.92 -16.37
CA GLN A 110 -4.34 -0.06 -15.94
C GLN A 110 -5.44 -0.90 -15.28
N VAL A 111 -5.90 -1.98 -15.92
CA VAL A 111 -6.88 -2.90 -15.32
C VAL A 111 -6.36 -3.53 -14.00
N TYR A 112 -5.08 -3.89 -13.92
CA TYR A 112 -4.51 -4.44 -12.68
C TYR A 112 -4.44 -3.41 -11.55
N THR A 113 -4.13 -2.15 -11.87
CA THR A 113 -4.04 -1.04 -10.93
C THR A 113 -5.43 -0.56 -10.46
N GLU A 114 -6.41 -0.56 -11.36
CA GLU A 114 -7.80 -0.17 -11.08
C GLU A 114 -8.42 -1.03 -9.97
N CYS A 115 -7.98 -2.28 -9.79
CA CYS A 115 -8.52 -3.19 -8.77
C CYS A 115 -8.34 -2.69 -7.32
N TYR A 116 -7.39 -1.78 -7.08
CA TYR A 116 -7.12 -1.17 -5.78
C TYR A 116 -7.48 0.32 -5.77
N ALA A 117 -7.88 0.88 -6.91
CA ALA A 117 -8.24 2.28 -7.02
C ALA A 117 -9.57 2.52 -6.31
N ALA A 118 -9.60 3.56 -5.48
CA ALA A 118 -10.83 4.01 -4.87
C ALA A 118 -11.76 4.67 -5.92
N PRO A 119 -13.09 4.68 -5.71
CA PRO A 119 -14.04 5.25 -6.66
C PRO A 119 -13.73 6.68 -7.10
N GLU A 120 -13.27 7.53 -6.18
CA GLU A 120 -12.91 8.92 -6.45
C GLU A 120 -11.67 9.10 -7.35
N VAL A 121 -10.80 8.09 -7.43
CA VAL A 121 -9.65 8.08 -8.36
C VAL A 121 -10.09 7.74 -9.78
N LEU A 122 -11.24 7.09 -9.90
CA LEU A 122 -11.81 6.61 -11.17
C LEU A 122 -12.85 7.59 -11.74
N ASP A 123 -12.94 8.80 -11.19
CA ASP A 123 -14.00 9.78 -11.47
C ASP A 123 -15.42 9.20 -11.28
N LEU A 124 -15.55 8.21 -10.39
CA LEU A 124 -16.83 7.59 -10.02
C LEU A 124 -17.43 8.20 -8.74
N ASP A 125 -16.74 9.16 -8.11
CA ASP A 125 -17.27 9.91 -6.97
C ASP A 125 -18.04 11.15 -7.45
N PRO A 126 -19.34 11.27 -7.17
CA PRO A 126 -20.13 12.43 -7.55
C PRO A 126 -19.81 13.73 -6.77
N ASN A 127 -18.99 13.69 -5.70
CA ASN A 127 -18.80 14.81 -4.75
C ASN A 127 -17.39 15.45 -4.79
N GLY A 128 -16.75 15.51 -5.96
CA GLY A 128 -15.31 15.81 -6.13
C GLY A 128 -14.74 17.12 -5.53
N GLU A 129 -14.07 17.03 -4.39
CA GLU A 129 -13.00 17.94 -3.96
C GLU A 129 -11.64 17.17 -3.97
N SER A 130 -10.48 17.81 -3.74
CA SER A 130 -9.20 17.27 -4.30
C SER A 130 -8.04 17.00 -3.32
N SER A 131 -8.03 17.48 -2.07
CA SER A 131 -6.85 17.30 -1.17
C SER A 131 -7.04 16.32 -0.01
N VAL A 132 -8.24 16.21 0.57
CA VAL A 132 -8.55 15.22 1.63
C VAL A 132 -8.66 13.79 1.07
N TYR A 133 -9.08 13.70 -0.19
CA TYR A 133 -9.31 12.46 -0.93
C TYR A 133 -8.02 11.65 -1.07
N THR A 134 -6.85 12.28 -1.16
CA THR A 134 -5.64 11.53 -1.49
C THR A 134 -5.16 10.61 -0.37
N ASN A 135 -5.42 10.93 0.89
CA ASN A 135 -5.05 10.02 1.98
C ASN A 135 -6.06 8.88 2.11
N ALA A 136 -7.35 9.18 1.94
CA ALA A 136 -8.43 8.20 2.01
C ALA A 136 -8.34 7.13 0.89
N VAL A 137 -7.75 7.44 -0.27
CA VAL A 137 -7.54 6.44 -1.34
C VAL A 137 -6.55 5.36 -0.93
N ASP A 138 -5.55 5.69 -0.10
CA ASP A 138 -4.59 4.71 0.42
C ASP A 138 -5.26 3.74 1.40
N ILE A 139 -6.23 4.25 2.18
CA ILE A 139 -7.01 3.45 3.15
C ILE A 139 -7.92 2.45 2.43
N TRP A 140 -8.59 2.88 1.36
CA TRP A 140 -9.35 1.98 0.49
C TRP A 140 -8.47 0.88 -0.12
N ALA A 141 -7.34 1.30 -0.70
CA ALA A 141 -6.40 0.40 -1.35
C ALA A 141 -5.85 -0.63 -0.36
N LEU A 142 -5.52 -0.20 0.87
CA LEU A 142 -5.12 -1.09 1.95
C LEU A 142 -6.22 -2.12 2.30
N GLY A 143 -7.48 -1.69 2.38
CA GLY A 143 -8.60 -2.63 2.60
C GLY A 143 -8.68 -3.71 1.53
N CYS A 144 -8.45 -3.34 0.27
CA CYS A 144 -8.36 -4.29 -0.85
C CYS A 144 -7.15 -5.25 -0.70
N VAL A 145 -5.98 -4.73 -0.30
CA VAL A 145 -4.77 -5.53 -0.05
C VAL A 145 -4.99 -6.52 1.09
N VAL A 146 -5.58 -6.10 2.21
CA VAL A 146 -5.87 -6.97 3.37
C VAL A 146 -6.75 -8.13 2.97
N TYR A 147 -7.83 -7.87 2.20
CA TYR A 147 -8.68 -8.93 1.67
C TYR A 147 -7.88 -9.91 0.79
N GLU A 148 -7.03 -9.41 -0.10
CA GLU A 148 -6.25 -10.27 -1.00
C GLU A 148 -5.21 -11.11 -0.25
N LEU A 149 -4.53 -10.55 0.76
CA LEU A 149 -3.59 -11.30 1.59
C LEU A 149 -4.29 -12.47 2.32
N LEU A 150 -5.54 -12.30 2.73
CA LEU A 150 -6.30 -13.30 3.47
C LEU A 150 -7.01 -14.34 2.60
N THR A 151 -7.15 -14.07 1.30
CA THR A 151 -7.95 -14.92 0.40
C THR A 151 -7.20 -15.38 -0.85
N ALA A 152 -6.04 -14.79 -1.14
CA ALA A 152 -5.34 -14.88 -2.43
C ALA A 152 -6.21 -14.47 -3.64
N GLU A 153 -7.30 -13.75 -3.39
CA GLU A 153 -8.22 -13.26 -4.41
C GLU A 153 -8.39 -11.75 -4.31
N LYS A 154 -8.62 -11.07 -5.44
CA LYS A 154 -8.93 -9.64 -5.44
C LYS A 154 -10.34 -9.40 -4.89
N LEU A 155 -10.48 -8.39 -4.04
CA LEU A 155 -11.80 -7.94 -3.56
C LEU A 155 -12.66 -7.50 -4.76
N PHE A 156 -12.09 -6.62 -5.58
CA PHE A 156 -12.61 -6.23 -6.89
C PHE A 156 -11.66 -6.71 -7.97
N GLY A 157 -12.11 -7.69 -8.77
CA GLY A 157 -11.32 -8.25 -9.86
C GLY A 157 -11.39 -7.45 -11.16
N SER A 158 -12.24 -6.43 -11.23
CA SER A 158 -12.41 -5.56 -12.40
C SER A 158 -13.11 -4.25 -12.03
N LEU A 159 -12.94 -3.23 -12.89
CA LEU A 159 -13.65 -1.95 -12.78
C LEU A 159 -15.17 -2.12 -12.70
N ILE A 160 -15.74 -3.09 -13.42
CA ILE A 160 -17.18 -3.39 -13.40
C ILE A 160 -17.66 -3.76 -11.99
N GLN A 161 -16.84 -4.47 -11.20
CA GLN A 161 -17.21 -4.81 -9.81
C GLN A 161 -17.20 -3.57 -8.91
N ILE A 162 -16.27 -2.64 -9.12
CA ILE A 162 -16.23 -1.36 -8.39
C ILE A 162 -17.43 -0.50 -8.76
N MET A 163 -17.72 -0.36 -10.07
CA MET A 163 -18.90 0.36 -10.55
C MET A 163 -20.20 -0.25 -10.02
N GLY A 164 -20.29 -1.58 -9.95
CA GLY A 164 -21.42 -2.28 -9.36
C GLY A 164 -21.60 -1.93 -7.88
N TYR A 165 -20.50 -1.87 -7.11
CA TYR A 165 -20.57 -1.41 -5.72
C TYR A 165 -21.02 0.05 -5.63
N CYS A 166 -20.46 0.95 -6.45
CA CYS A 166 -20.86 2.36 -6.49
C CYS A 166 -22.35 2.52 -6.81
N TYR A 167 -22.87 1.77 -7.79
CA TYR A 167 -24.26 1.84 -8.21
C TYR A 167 -25.24 1.27 -7.18
N MET A 168 -24.86 0.17 -6.52
CA MET A 168 -25.72 -0.50 -5.54
C MET A 168 -25.62 0.14 -4.14
N GLU A 169 -24.60 0.97 -3.90
CA GLU A 169 -24.26 1.59 -2.62
C GLU A 169 -24.18 0.60 -1.44
N THR A 170 -24.00 -0.69 -1.73
CA THR A 170 -24.04 -1.78 -0.77
C THR A 170 -22.79 -2.64 -0.91
N PHE A 171 -22.07 -2.83 0.19
CA PHE A 171 -20.84 -3.61 0.20
C PHE A 171 -21.10 -5.05 -0.30
N PRO A 172 -20.25 -5.64 -1.16
CA PRO A 172 -20.45 -6.99 -1.68
C PRO A 172 -20.14 -8.06 -0.62
N GLU A 173 -21.03 -8.24 0.35
CA GLU A 173 -20.85 -9.13 1.52
C GLU A 173 -20.49 -10.57 1.16
N GLN A 174 -20.92 -11.05 -0.01
CA GLN A 174 -20.61 -12.40 -0.47
C GLN A 174 -19.09 -12.62 -0.62
N LYS A 175 -18.32 -11.56 -0.88
CA LYS A 175 -16.85 -11.61 -0.95
C LYS A 175 -16.24 -11.97 0.41
N LEU A 176 -16.76 -11.40 1.49
CA LEU A 176 -16.25 -11.63 2.85
C LEU A 176 -16.48 -13.06 3.33
N GLY A 177 -17.39 -13.82 2.70
CA GLY A 177 -17.56 -15.25 2.98
C GLY A 177 -16.27 -16.08 2.76
N ARG A 178 -15.32 -15.58 1.97
CA ARG A 178 -14.02 -16.23 1.73
C ARG A 178 -12.99 -16.01 2.82
N VAL A 179 -13.20 -15.02 3.68
CA VAL A 179 -12.32 -14.77 4.83
C VAL A 179 -12.70 -15.74 5.94
N THR A 180 -11.86 -16.76 6.13
CA THR A 180 -12.07 -17.86 7.08
C THR A 180 -10.93 -17.93 8.09
N THR A 181 -10.81 -16.88 8.91
CA THR A 181 -9.80 -16.77 9.97
C THR A 181 -10.42 -16.95 11.36
N PRO A 182 -9.61 -17.25 12.40
CA PRO A 182 -10.09 -17.27 13.79
C PRO A 182 -10.85 -16.01 14.22
N THR A 183 -10.43 -14.81 13.78
CA THR A 183 -11.13 -13.55 14.09
C THR A 183 -11.89 -12.97 12.90
N SER A 184 -12.49 -13.84 12.09
CA SER A 184 -13.23 -13.51 10.86
C SER A 184 -14.14 -12.30 10.99
N ASP A 185 -14.91 -12.17 12.07
CA ASP A 185 -15.87 -11.07 12.21
C ASP A 185 -15.17 -9.72 12.40
N ALA A 186 -14.07 -9.70 13.17
CA ALA A 186 -13.28 -8.49 13.40
C ALA A 186 -12.62 -8.03 12.09
N VAL A 187 -11.95 -8.94 11.37
CA VAL A 187 -11.28 -8.59 10.10
C VAL A 187 -12.27 -8.20 9.00
N LYS A 188 -13.44 -8.84 8.94
CA LYS A 188 -14.51 -8.47 8.00
C LYS A 188 -15.02 -7.07 8.32
N SER A 189 -15.18 -6.73 9.60
CA SER A 189 -15.54 -5.38 10.02
C SER A 189 -14.48 -4.36 9.64
N PHE A 190 -13.21 -4.70 9.87
CA PHE A 190 -12.09 -3.86 9.47
C PHE A 190 -12.11 -3.57 7.96
N ILE A 191 -12.19 -4.60 7.11
CA ILE A 191 -12.27 -4.42 5.64
C ILE A 191 -13.46 -3.54 5.26
N ARG A 192 -14.64 -3.72 5.88
CA ARG A 192 -15.82 -2.87 5.62
C ARG A 192 -15.58 -1.40 5.97
N HIS A 193 -14.86 -1.10 7.05
CA HIS A 193 -14.57 0.27 7.46
C HIS A 193 -13.55 0.96 6.54
N LEU A 194 -12.63 0.19 5.95
CA LEU A 194 -11.61 0.75 5.03
C LEU A 194 -12.17 0.99 3.63
N VAL A 195 -13.08 0.12 3.16
CA VAL A 195 -13.59 0.10 1.79
C VAL A 195 -15.00 0.70 1.74
N VAL A 196 -15.13 1.95 2.22
CA VAL A 196 -16.37 2.74 2.20
C VAL A 196 -16.40 3.64 0.97
N LEU A 197 -17.52 3.71 0.25
CA LEU A 197 -17.65 4.56 -0.94
C LEU A 197 -17.34 6.03 -0.64
N ASN A 198 -17.97 6.58 0.39
CA ASN A 198 -17.67 7.93 0.87
C ASN A 198 -16.29 7.97 1.52
N SER A 199 -15.35 8.70 0.91
CA SER A 199 -13.98 8.87 1.39
C SER A 199 -13.90 9.46 2.80
N ASN A 200 -14.81 10.38 3.16
CA ASN A 200 -14.90 10.97 4.51
C ASN A 200 -15.42 9.99 5.58
N GLY A 201 -16.04 8.88 5.14
CA GLY A 201 -16.46 7.80 6.03
C GLY A 201 -15.34 6.80 6.33
N ARG A 202 -14.19 6.91 5.67
CA ARG A 202 -13.03 6.04 5.92
C ARG A 202 -12.22 6.57 7.10
N PRO A 203 -11.67 5.68 7.94
CA PRO A 203 -10.78 6.08 9.03
C PRO A 203 -9.47 6.66 8.46
N SER A 204 -8.82 7.53 9.23
CA SER A 204 -7.41 7.87 9.01
C SER A 204 -6.50 6.66 9.26
N ALA A 205 -5.24 6.72 8.81
CA ALA A 205 -4.27 5.66 9.07
C ALA A 205 -4.06 5.41 10.58
N ALA A 206 -4.12 6.46 11.41
CA ALA A 206 -4.02 6.34 12.86
C ALA A 206 -5.25 5.63 13.45
N GLU A 207 -6.46 6.04 13.08
CA GLU A 207 -7.70 5.41 13.56
C GLU A 207 -7.79 3.95 13.11
N ALA A 208 -7.40 3.64 11.87
CA ALA A 208 -7.35 2.26 11.38
C ALA A 208 -6.29 1.43 12.14
N ALA A 209 -5.18 2.02 12.55
CA ALA A 209 -4.16 1.33 13.34
C ALA A 209 -4.63 0.95 14.74
N ASP A 210 -5.63 1.66 15.27
CA ASP A 210 -6.23 1.43 16.59
C ASP A 210 -7.48 0.54 16.54
N ASP A 211 -7.83 -0.04 15.38
CA ASP A 211 -8.95 -0.97 15.26
C ASP A 211 -8.76 -2.23 16.11
N ILE A 212 -9.86 -2.76 16.65
CA ILE A 212 -9.89 -3.95 17.51
C ILE A 212 -9.23 -5.18 16.85
N TRP A 213 -9.28 -5.28 15.52
CA TRP A 213 -8.63 -6.37 14.80
C TRP A 213 -7.10 -6.32 14.92
N LEU A 214 -6.51 -5.16 15.21
CA LEU A 214 -5.06 -4.96 15.35
C LEU A 214 -4.58 -4.82 16.80
N GLU A 215 -5.49 -4.78 17.79
CA GLU A 215 -5.19 -4.45 19.19
C GLU A 215 -4.10 -5.33 19.83
N TYR A 216 -4.06 -6.62 19.49
CA TYR A 216 -3.12 -7.59 20.09
C TYR A 216 -1.82 -7.80 19.29
N VAL A 217 -1.62 -7.04 18.22
CA VAL A 217 -0.39 -7.12 17.42
C VAL A 217 0.73 -6.46 18.20
N ARG A 218 1.65 -7.26 18.73
CA ARG A 218 2.84 -6.73 19.40
C ARG A 218 3.76 -6.07 18.37
N ASP A 219 4.21 -4.87 18.68
CA ASP A 219 5.33 -4.24 17.97
C ASP A 219 6.57 -5.13 18.12
N TYR A 220 7.12 -5.57 16.99
CA TYR A 220 8.42 -6.23 17.00
C TYR A 220 9.51 -5.16 16.97
N PRO A 221 10.61 -5.35 17.71
CA PRO A 221 11.76 -4.47 17.57
C PRO A 221 12.23 -4.50 16.12
N GLU A 222 12.57 -3.32 15.59
CA GLU A 222 13.08 -3.21 14.23
C GLU A 222 14.25 -4.17 14.00
N PRO A 223 14.32 -4.85 12.84
CA PRO A 223 15.45 -5.68 12.49
C PRO A 223 16.77 -4.91 12.63
N SER A 224 17.72 -5.48 13.38
CA SER A 224 19.01 -4.87 13.71
C SER A 224 19.82 -4.39 12.49
N ARG A 225 19.55 -4.93 11.31
CA ARG A 225 20.15 -4.52 10.03
C ARG A 225 19.87 -3.07 9.65
N PHE A 226 18.83 -2.44 10.21
CA PHE A 226 18.51 -1.03 9.96
C PHE A 226 19.36 -0.05 10.78
N ASN A 227 20.08 -0.53 11.81
CA ASN A 227 20.94 0.27 12.69
C ASN A 227 22.37 0.46 12.16
N VAL A 228 22.70 -0.01 10.96
CA VAL A 228 24.03 0.15 10.35
C VAL A 228 24.03 1.41 9.46
N PRO A 229 24.88 2.42 9.71
CA PRO A 229 25.00 3.57 8.83
C PRO A 229 25.38 3.13 7.42
N LEU A 230 24.69 3.66 6.40
CA LEU A 230 25.17 3.52 5.02
C LEU A 230 26.50 4.25 4.90
N ALA A 231 27.48 3.62 4.25
CA ALA A 231 28.65 4.35 3.77
C ALA A 231 28.19 5.49 2.85
N GLU A 232 28.67 6.71 3.09
CA GLU A 232 28.35 7.88 2.28
C GLU A 232 28.65 7.61 0.81
N ILE A 233 27.62 7.42 0.00
CA ILE A 233 27.76 7.32 -1.45
C ILE A 233 27.84 8.75 -1.96
N HIS A 234 29.04 9.16 -2.36
CA HIS A 234 29.28 10.48 -2.96
C HIS A 234 28.32 10.75 -4.11
N GLU A 235 27.68 11.93 -4.10
CA GLU A 235 26.98 12.45 -5.27
C GLU A 235 27.93 12.47 -6.47
N PRO A 236 27.54 11.93 -7.64
CA PRO A 236 28.32 12.12 -8.84
C PRO A 236 28.32 13.61 -9.18
N ARG A 237 29.50 14.23 -9.11
CA ARG A 237 29.72 15.60 -9.61
C ARG A 237 29.19 15.66 -11.03
N GLY A 238 28.23 16.54 -11.27
CA GLY A 238 27.76 16.82 -12.62
C GLY A 238 28.96 17.26 -13.46
N ASP A 239 29.37 16.42 -14.40
CA ASP A 239 30.32 16.81 -15.43
C ASP A 239 29.61 17.82 -16.33
N GLN A 240 30.05 19.07 -16.22
CA GLN A 240 29.74 20.10 -17.21
C GLN A 240 30.55 19.76 -18.47
N SER A 241 29.85 19.44 -19.55
CA SER A 241 30.38 19.49 -20.91
C SER A 241 29.35 20.08 -21.85
#